data_AF-A0A2E7RHM2-F1
#
_entry.id   AF-A0A2E7RHM2-F1
#
_cell.length_a   1.000
_cell.length_b   1.000
_cell.length_c   1.000
_cell.angle_alpha   90.00
_cell.angle_beta   90.00
_cell.angle_gamma   90.00
#
_symmetry.space_group_name_H-M   'P 1'
#
loop_
_entity.id
_entity.type
_entity.pdbx_description
1 polymer ?
#
loop_
_entity_poly.entity_id
_entity_poly.type
_entity_poly.pdbx_seq_one_letter_code
_entity_poly.pdbx_strand_id
1 'polypeptide(L)'
;MSLLQEASFPYEKIAKVEAMRYFNLKGRYHIYKKTLPATGRILLTIMGITDRENQFQFQLLREAARAGGLQGYSQVFIKPHPGLSPGGLKPVYESGIKFLIKDQPLSELWPDVDVVYGAHSTGASWEASWYGIPAIVVAALGSLDLNPLSGLPGVRFVANGSELSEQLENPQLAEIPEDYFFLGDDLKLWEALLQG
;
A
#
# COMPACT_ATOMS: atom_id res chain seq x y z
N MET A 1 -2.20 -16.10 13.66
CA MET A 1 -3.65 -16.36 13.70
C MET A 1 -4.31 -15.37 12.76
N SER A 2 -5.45 -15.68 12.14
CA SER A 2 -6.08 -14.69 11.23
C SER A 2 -6.76 -13.59 12.06
N LEU A 3 -6.72 -12.33 11.60
CA LEU A 3 -7.36 -11.19 12.28
C LEU A 3 -8.83 -11.43 12.65
N LEU A 4 -9.54 -12.23 11.84
CA LEU A 4 -10.92 -12.62 12.10
C LEU A 4 -11.06 -13.46 13.37
N GLN A 5 -10.10 -14.35 13.66
CA GLN A 5 -10.07 -15.13 14.90
C GLN A 5 -9.83 -14.24 16.12
N GLU A 6 -8.91 -13.28 16.01
CA GLU A 6 -8.65 -12.30 17.06
C GLU A 6 -9.86 -11.40 17.32
N ALA A 7 -10.62 -11.06 16.27
CA ALA A 7 -11.88 -10.32 16.34
C ALA A 7 -13.07 -11.17 16.83
N SER A 8 -12.86 -12.42 17.27
CA SER A 8 -13.92 -13.35 17.70
C SER A 8 -14.98 -13.63 16.63
N PHE A 9 -14.61 -13.54 15.34
CA PHE A 9 -15.50 -13.91 14.26
C PHE A 9 -15.74 -15.44 14.27
N PRO A 10 -16.97 -15.92 14.06
CA PRO A 10 -17.27 -17.35 14.19
C PRO A 10 -16.48 -18.19 13.18
N TYR A 11 -15.71 -19.15 13.69
CA TYR A 11 -14.77 -19.95 12.90
C TYR A 11 -15.49 -20.76 11.81
N GLU A 12 -16.67 -21.27 12.11
CA GLU A 12 -17.53 -22.02 11.18
C GLU A 12 -18.02 -21.17 9.99
N LYS A 13 -17.85 -19.84 10.05
CA LYS A 13 -18.16 -18.91 8.95
C LYS A 13 -16.91 -18.46 8.19
N ILE A 14 -15.74 -19.04 8.48
CA ILE A 14 -14.48 -18.75 7.79
C ILE A 14 -14.12 -19.95 6.93
N ALA A 15 -13.94 -19.70 5.63
CA ALA A 15 -13.47 -20.70 4.68
C ALA A 15 -12.20 -20.21 4.00
N LYS A 16 -11.28 -21.14 3.75
CA LYS A 16 -10.10 -20.91 2.93
C LYS A 16 -10.47 -21.16 1.47
N VAL A 17 -10.32 -20.16 0.61
CA VAL A 17 -10.70 -20.17 -0.81
C VAL A 17 -9.69 -19.41 -1.66
N GLU A 18 -9.66 -19.67 -2.96
CA GLU A 18 -8.82 -18.92 -3.90
C GLU A 18 -9.27 -17.46 -4.02
N ALA A 19 -8.35 -16.52 -3.85
CA ALA A 19 -8.65 -15.09 -3.94
C ALA A 19 -8.69 -14.65 -5.41
N MET A 20 -9.77 -15.00 -6.12
CA MET A 20 -9.96 -14.80 -7.57
C MET A 20 -9.67 -13.37 -8.04
N ARG A 21 -9.98 -12.36 -7.22
CA ARG A 21 -9.68 -10.93 -7.51
C ARG A 21 -8.19 -10.70 -7.80
N TYR A 22 -7.30 -11.51 -7.24
CA TYR A 22 -5.85 -11.37 -7.32
C TYR A 22 -5.20 -12.38 -8.28
N PHE A 23 -5.95 -13.00 -9.19
CA PHE A 23 -5.36 -13.94 -10.17
C PHE A 23 -4.33 -13.28 -11.09
N ASN A 24 -4.45 -11.97 -11.31
CA ASN A 24 -3.42 -11.19 -11.99
C ASN A 24 -2.09 -11.13 -11.21
N LEU A 25 -2.01 -11.56 -9.96
CA LEU A 25 -0.76 -11.60 -9.19
C LEU A 25 0.01 -12.92 -9.35
N LYS A 26 -0.59 -13.93 -9.99
CA LYS A 26 0.00 -15.26 -10.18
C LYS A 26 1.31 -15.18 -10.96
N GLY A 27 2.37 -15.80 -10.42
CA GLY A 27 3.71 -15.80 -11.02
C GLY A 27 4.41 -14.43 -10.98
N ARG A 28 3.90 -13.48 -10.19
CA ARG A 28 4.46 -12.12 -10.08
C ARG A 28 4.94 -11.77 -8.67
N TYR A 29 5.12 -12.78 -7.81
CA TYR A 29 5.63 -12.57 -6.47
C TYR A 29 7.06 -12.02 -6.51
N HIS A 30 7.29 -10.87 -5.87
CA HIS A 30 8.60 -10.22 -5.74
C HIS A 30 9.34 -9.89 -7.05
N ILE A 31 8.66 -9.78 -8.20
CA ILE A 31 9.31 -9.52 -9.50
C ILE A 31 10.03 -8.17 -9.60
N TYR A 32 9.69 -7.21 -8.74
CA TYR A 32 10.35 -5.90 -8.66
C TYR A 32 11.21 -5.75 -7.40
N LYS A 33 11.40 -6.84 -6.64
CA LYS A 33 12.29 -6.82 -5.47
C LYS A 33 13.71 -6.50 -5.90
N LYS A 34 14.26 -5.44 -5.33
CA LYS A 34 15.61 -4.96 -5.61
C LYS A 34 16.28 -4.43 -4.34
N THR A 35 17.61 -4.38 -4.36
CA THR A 35 18.36 -3.68 -3.31
C THR A 35 18.15 -2.18 -3.50
N LEU A 36 17.66 -1.51 -2.46
CA LEU A 36 17.39 -0.08 -2.54
C LEU A 36 18.70 0.70 -2.38
N PRO A 37 18.97 1.70 -3.25
CA PRO A 37 20.12 2.57 -3.06
C PRO A 37 19.89 3.46 -1.83
N ALA A 38 20.98 4.03 -1.27
CA ALA A 38 20.86 5.00 -0.17
C ALA A 38 20.17 6.31 -0.60
N THR A 39 20.40 6.73 -1.84
CA THR A 39 19.85 7.96 -2.43
C THR A 39 19.37 7.70 -3.86
N GLY A 40 18.64 8.66 -4.43
CA GLY A 40 18.16 8.57 -5.81
C GLY A 40 16.83 7.84 -5.99
N ARG A 41 16.20 7.40 -4.89
CA ARG A 41 14.95 6.62 -4.90
C ARG A 41 13.78 7.39 -5.52
N ILE A 42 12.81 6.66 -6.06
CA ILE A 42 11.53 7.17 -6.54
C ILE A 42 10.43 6.74 -5.56
N LEU A 43 9.79 7.71 -4.92
CA LEU A 43 8.62 7.49 -4.07
C LEU A 43 7.36 7.60 -4.91
N LEU A 44 6.46 6.61 -4.83
CA LEU A 44 5.11 6.72 -5.36
C LEU A 44 4.10 6.90 -4.22
N THR A 45 3.55 8.10 -4.11
CA THR A 45 2.46 8.42 -3.20
C THR A 45 1.11 8.17 -3.88
N ILE A 46 0.30 7.28 -3.32
CA ILE A 46 -0.99 6.89 -3.89
C ILE A 46 -2.11 7.45 -3.01
N MET A 47 -2.97 8.26 -3.63
CA MET A 47 -4.07 8.93 -2.94
C MET A 47 -5.20 7.96 -2.60
N GLY A 48 -5.84 8.21 -1.46
CA GLY A 48 -7.03 7.50 -1.00
C GLY A 48 -8.30 8.02 -1.65
N ILE A 49 -9.42 7.40 -1.28
CA ILE A 49 -10.73 7.67 -1.89
C ILE A 49 -11.36 8.94 -1.31
N THR A 50 -10.98 9.36 -0.10
CA THR A 50 -11.61 10.49 0.60
C THR A 50 -10.69 11.69 0.76
N ASP A 51 -11.26 12.90 0.72
CA ASP A 51 -10.49 14.13 0.87
C ASP A 51 -9.86 14.26 2.26
N ARG A 52 -10.55 13.80 3.31
CA ARG A 52 -10.02 13.83 4.70
C ARG A 52 -8.77 12.97 4.82
N GLU A 53 -8.82 11.75 4.29
CA GLU A 53 -7.69 10.83 4.28
C GLU A 53 -6.51 11.44 3.50
N ASN A 54 -6.76 12.02 2.33
CA ASN A 54 -5.74 12.67 1.52
C ASN A 54 -5.14 13.90 2.24
N GLN A 55 -5.95 14.72 2.91
CA GLN A 55 -5.44 15.84 3.72
C GLN A 55 -4.48 15.37 4.81
N PHE A 56 -4.84 14.30 5.51
CA PHE A 56 -4.00 13.72 6.55
C PHE A 56 -2.72 13.08 5.98
N GLN A 57 -2.84 12.30 4.90
CA GLN A 57 -1.71 11.69 4.20
C GLN A 57 -0.66 12.72 3.79
N PHE A 58 -1.09 13.83 3.18
CA PHE A 58 -0.20 14.89 2.72
C PHE A 58 0.29 15.80 3.86
N GLN A 59 -0.47 15.93 4.94
CA GLN A 59 0.03 16.53 6.18
C GLN A 59 1.25 15.75 6.69
N LEU A 60 1.14 14.42 6.84
CA LEU A 60 2.23 13.60 7.34
C LEU A 60 3.43 13.63 6.38
N LEU A 61 3.17 13.58 5.07
CA LEU A 61 4.23 13.66 4.07
C LEU A 61 5.01 14.97 4.16
N ARG A 62 4.32 16.09 4.39
CA ARG A 62 4.95 17.40 4.60
C ARG A 62 5.76 17.45 5.89
N GLU A 63 5.25 16.87 6.98
CA GLU A 63 5.97 16.77 8.25
C GLU A 63 7.24 15.92 8.10
N ALA A 64 7.15 14.76 7.46
CA ALA A 64 8.28 13.90 7.17
C ALA A 64 9.31 14.57 6.26
N ALA A 65 8.86 15.30 5.23
CA ALA A 65 9.74 16.07 4.36
C ALA A 65 10.53 17.13 5.13
N ARG A 66 9.89 17.84 6.08
CA ARG A 66 10.57 18.80 6.97
C ARG A 66 11.56 18.15 7.92
N ALA A 67 11.29 16.90 8.33
CA ALA A 67 12.19 16.10 9.16
C ALA A 67 13.36 15.48 8.36
N GLY A 68 13.37 15.61 7.03
CA GLY A 68 14.43 15.07 6.18
C GLY A 68 14.15 13.69 5.58
N GLY A 69 12.96 13.11 5.81
CA GLY A 69 12.61 11.77 5.31
C GLY A 69 12.67 11.62 3.79
N LEU A 70 12.62 12.72 3.03
CA LEU A 70 12.73 12.70 1.57
C LEU A 70 14.16 12.90 1.03
N GLN A 71 15.19 13.01 1.88
CA GLN A 71 16.57 13.24 1.43
C GLN A 71 17.12 12.11 0.54
N GLY A 72 16.68 10.87 0.76
CA GLY A 72 17.04 9.72 -0.07
C GLY A 72 16.33 9.65 -1.43
N TYR A 73 15.41 10.57 -1.73
CA TYR A 73 14.52 10.48 -2.89
C TYR A 73 14.83 11.55 -3.92
N SER A 74 15.02 11.13 -5.18
CA SER A 74 15.21 12.04 -6.31
C SER A 74 13.87 12.56 -6.87
N GLN A 75 12.82 11.75 -6.75
CA GLN A 75 11.50 12.04 -7.29
C GLN A 75 10.40 11.55 -6.35
N VAL A 76 9.32 12.34 -6.29
CA VAL A 76 8.05 11.96 -5.68
C VAL A 76 6.99 11.96 -6.78
N PHE A 77 6.41 10.80 -7.05
CA PHE A 77 5.27 10.62 -7.94
C PHE A 77 3.99 10.65 -7.11
N ILE A 78 2.98 11.36 -7.59
CA ILE A 78 1.65 11.38 -6.99
C ILE A 78 0.70 10.69 -7.95
N LYS A 79 0.04 9.64 -7.50
CA LYS A 79 -1.01 8.94 -8.23
C LYS A 79 -2.38 9.28 -7.63
N PRO A 80 -3.16 10.17 -8.26
CA PRO A 80 -4.49 10.50 -7.79
C PRO A 80 -5.44 9.31 -7.93
N HIS A 81 -6.41 9.22 -7.02
CA HIS A 81 -7.51 8.26 -7.14
C HIS A 81 -8.41 8.65 -8.34
N PRO A 82 -8.91 7.71 -9.16
CA PRO A 82 -9.77 8.04 -10.31
C PRO A 82 -11.05 8.79 -9.94
N GLY A 83 -11.60 8.50 -8.76
CA GLY A 83 -12.79 9.14 -8.20
C GLY A 83 -12.52 10.34 -7.30
N LEU A 84 -11.38 11.03 -7.46
CA LEU A 84 -11.04 12.19 -6.63
C LEU A 84 -12.05 13.33 -6.83
N SER A 85 -12.40 14.03 -5.74
CA SER A 85 -13.33 15.17 -5.79
C SER A 85 -12.74 16.36 -6.58
N PRO A 86 -13.60 17.27 -7.09
CA PRO A 86 -13.13 18.58 -7.56
C PRO A 86 -12.38 19.31 -6.45
N GLY A 87 -11.09 19.57 -6.65
CA GLY A 87 -10.22 20.19 -5.64
C GLY A 87 -9.50 19.20 -4.72
N GLY A 88 -9.68 17.89 -4.86
CA GLY A 88 -8.99 16.90 -4.05
C GLY A 88 -7.46 16.89 -4.22
N LEU A 89 -6.92 17.53 -5.27
CA LEU A 89 -5.47 17.76 -5.43
C LEU A 89 -4.93 18.92 -4.58
N LYS A 90 -5.79 19.71 -3.93
CA LYS A 90 -5.37 20.85 -3.10
C LYS A 90 -4.28 20.48 -2.07
N PRO A 91 -4.38 19.37 -1.30
CA PRO A 91 -3.34 18.96 -0.36
C PRO A 91 -1.98 18.67 -1.03
N VAL A 92 -2.00 18.20 -2.28
CA VAL A 92 -0.79 17.95 -3.08
C VAL A 92 -0.07 19.26 -3.36
N TYR A 93 -0.79 20.25 -3.89
CA TYR A 93 -0.24 21.56 -4.22
C TYR A 93 0.20 22.35 -2.98
N GLU A 94 -0.48 22.18 -1.85
CA GLU A 94 -0.15 22.82 -0.57
C GLU A 94 0.94 22.08 0.23
N SER A 95 1.44 20.95 -0.27
CA SER A 95 2.46 20.14 0.44
C SER A 95 3.83 20.83 0.52
N GLY A 96 4.15 21.70 -0.44
CA GLY A 96 5.47 22.31 -0.59
C GLY A 96 6.57 21.34 -1.06
N ILE A 97 6.19 20.15 -1.52
CA ILE A 97 7.11 19.11 -2.01
C ILE A 97 7.22 19.20 -3.53
N LYS A 98 8.40 18.92 -4.09
CA LYS A 98 8.56 18.77 -5.54
C LYS A 98 8.01 17.40 -5.96
N PHE A 99 7.04 17.40 -6.88
CA PHE A 99 6.37 16.17 -7.31
C PHE A 99 6.09 16.13 -8.82
N LEU A 100 5.73 14.94 -9.30
CA LEU A 100 5.12 14.71 -10.62
C LEU A 100 3.80 13.97 -10.46
N ILE A 101 2.72 14.50 -11.03
CA ILE A 101 1.44 13.77 -11.09
C ILE A 101 1.53 12.70 -12.17
N LYS A 102 1.06 11.49 -11.85
CA LYS A 102 1.03 10.33 -12.73
C LYS A 102 -0.42 9.89 -12.94
N ASP A 103 -0.87 9.84 -14.19
CA ASP A 103 -2.22 9.43 -14.58
C ASP A 103 -2.26 8.00 -15.16
N GLN A 104 -1.12 7.44 -15.54
CA GLN A 104 -1.00 6.09 -16.07
C GLN A 104 -1.44 5.00 -15.06
N PRO A 105 -1.80 3.80 -15.54
CA PRO A 105 -2.09 2.65 -14.70
C PRO A 105 -0.93 2.29 -13.76
N LEU A 106 -1.24 1.75 -12.58
CA LEU A 106 -0.24 1.32 -11.61
C LEU A 106 0.71 0.25 -12.19
N SER A 107 0.20 -0.63 -13.06
CA SER A 107 1.00 -1.65 -13.76
C SER A 107 2.17 -1.09 -14.55
N GLU A 108 2.07 0.16 -15.04
CA GLU A 108 3.13 0.84 -15.78
C GLU A 108 4.10 1.58 -14.84
N LEU A 109 3.70 1.86 -13.59
CA LEU A 109 4.51 2.56 -12.60
C LEU A 109 5.41 1.63 -11.81
N TRP A 110 4.98 0.39 -11.59
CA TRP A 110 5.71 -0.57 -10.73
C TRP A 110 7.18 -0.80 -11.11
N PRO A 111 7.57 -0.89 -12.38
CA PRO A 111 8.97 -1.09 -12.75
C PRO A 111 9.91 0.06 -12.32
N ASP A 112 9.37 1.28 -12.23
CA ASP A 112 10.17 2.49 -12.04
C ASP A 112 10.32 2.88 -10.56
N VAL A 113 9.40 2.46 -9.70
CA VAL A 113 9.31 2.97 -8.32
C VAL A 113 10.16 2.14 -7.36
N ASP A 114 10.60 2.77 -6.28
CA ASP A 114 11.44 2.13 -5.25
C ASP A 114 10.68 1.92 -3.94
N VAL A 115 9.76 2.84 -3.62
CA VAL A 115 8.97 2.82 -2.39
C VAL A 115 7.58 3.33 -2.70
N VAL A 116 6.56 2.74 -2.07
CA VAL A 116 5.17 3.19 -2.14
C VAL A 116 4.75 3.77 -0.80
N TYR A 117 4.10 4.93 -0.84
CA TYR A 117 3.39 5.50 0.30
C TYR A 117 1.91 5.62 -0.03
N GLY A 118 1.10 4.70 0.49
CA GLY A 118 -0.31 4.60 0.18
C GLY A 118 -1.20 5.11 1.30
N ALA A 119 -2.36 5.63 0.93
CA ALA A 119 -3.45 5.83 1.87
C ALA A 119 -4.00 4.47 2.37
N HIS A 120 -4.70 4.43 3.51
CA HIS A 120 -5.18 3.16 4.06
C HIS A 120 -6.30 2.53 3.20
N SER A 121 -7.07 3.35 2.49
CA SER A 121 -8.24 2.90 1.72
C SER A 121 -7.90 2.20 0.39
N THR A 122 -6.62 2.15 -0.01
CA THR A 122 -6.21 1.61 -1.32
C THR A 122 -5.56 0.23 -1.20
N GLY A 123 -5.93 -0.67 -2.13
CA GLY A 123 -5.26 -1.96 -2.31
C GLY A 123 -3.90 -1.86 -3.00
N ALA A 124 -3.46 -0.66 -3.40
CA ALA A 124 -2.21 -0.49 -4.13
C ALA A 124 -0.96 -0.78 -3.29
N SER A 125 -0.98 -0.46 -1.98
CA SER A 125 0.11 -0.82 -1.05
C SER A 125 0.31 -2.33 -0.96
N TRP A 126 -0.79 -3.06 -1.09
CA TRP A 126 -0.84 -4.52 -1.05
C TRP A 126 -0.30 -5.15 -2.34
N GLU A 127 -0.68 -4.63 -3.50
CA GLU A 127 -0.07 -5.02 -4.77
C GLU A 127 1.43 -4.72 -4.82
N ALA A 128 1.84 -3.53 -4.38
CA ALA A 128 3.25 -3.14 -4.31
C ALA A 128 4.06 -4.12 -3.44
N SER A 129 3.53 -4.44 -2.26
CA SER A 129 4.15 -5.41 -1.35
C SER A 129 4.29 -6.78 -1.99
N TRP A 130 3.25 -7.27 -2.68
CA TRP A 130 3.31 -8.53 -3.42
C TRP A 130 4.40 -8.54 -4.50
N TYR A 131 4.55 -7.43 -5.24
CA TYR A 131 5.61 -7.29 -6.23
C TYR A 131 7.00 -7.09 -5.64
N GLY A 132 7.14 -7.02 -4.31
CA GLY A 132 8.42 -6.86 -3.62
C GLY A 132 8.89 -5.41 -3.55
N ILE A 133 7.97 -4.46 -3.58
CA ILE A 133 8.22 -3.03 -3.38
C ILE A 133 7.82 -2.67 -1.95
N PRO A 134 8.71 -2.04 -1.15
CA PRO A 134 8.36 -1.56 0.20
C PRO A 134 7.14 -0.64 0.17
N ALA A 135 6.18 -0.90 1.05
CA ALA A 135 4.97 -0.13 1.16
C ALA A 135 4.80 0.43 2.58
N ILE A 136 4.65 1.76 2.65
CA ILE A 136 4.32 2.50 3.86
C ILE A 136 2.85 2.91 3.74
N VAL A 137 2.08 2.73 4.79
CA VAL A 137 0.63 2.97 4.77
C VAL A 137 0.27 4.00 5.83
N VAL A 138 -0.56 4.97 5.47
CA VAL A 138 -1.15 5.89 6.47
C VAL A 138 -2.02 5.10 7.43
N ALA A 139 -1.92 5.31 8.73
CA ALA A 139 -2.84 4.70 9.70
C ALA A 139 -4.26 5.27 9.56
N ALA A 140 -5.27 4.42 9.71
CA ALA A 140 -6.67 4.83 9.76
C ALA A 140 -7.00 5.50 11.11
N LEU A 141 -6.75 6.81 11.23
CA LEU A 141 -7.05 7.56 12.46
C LEU A 141 -8.54 7.97 12.50
N GLY A 142 -9.29 7.35 13.40
CA GLY A 142 -10.72 7.64 13.58
C GLY A 142 -11.60 7.14 12.43
N SER A 143 -11.10 6.19 11.64
CA SER A 143 -11.79 5.49 10.56
C SER A 143 -11.55 3.98 10.69
N LEU A 144 -12.35 3.19 9.97
CA LEU A 144 -12.07 1.76 9.84
C LEU A 144 -10.80 1.58 9.00
N ASP A 145 -9.86 0.78 9.49
CA ASP A 145 -8.73 0.34 8.67
C ASP A 145 -9.23 -0.63 7.61
N LEU A 146 -9.16 -0.18 6.36
CA LEU A 146 -9.55 -0.95 5.18
C LEU A 146 -8.34 -1.56 4.47
N ASN A 147 -7.14 -1.37 5.03
CA ASN A 147 -5.95 -1.84 4.36
C ASN A 147 -5.84 -3.36 4.50
N PRO A 148 -5.76 -4.11 3.39
CA PRO A 148 -5.65 -5.57 3.45
C PRO A 148 -4.33 -6.05 4.07
N LEU A 149 -3.32 -5.17 4.20
CA LEU A 149 -2.04 -5.47 4.85
C LEU A 149 -2.13 -5.46 6.39
N SER A 150 -3.26 -5.05 6.97
CA SER A 150 -3.43 -5.01 8.42
C SER A 150 -3.15 -6.40 9.01
N GLY A 151 -2.38 -6.45 10.11
CA GLY A 151 -1.99 -7.69 10.78
C GLY A 151 -0.87 -8.50 10.13
N LEU A 152 -0.33 -8.10 8.97
CA LEU A 152 0.85 -8.77 8.40
C LEU A 152 2.17 -8.24 8.98
N PRO A 153 3.14 -9.13 9.29
CA PRO A 153 4.48 -8.71 9.68
C PRO A 153 5.17 -7.89 8.60
N GLY A 154 6.09 -7.01 9.01
CA GLY A 154 6.86 -6.17 8.08
C GLY A 154 6.11 -4.97 7.50
N VAL A 155 4.77 -4.93 7.57
CA VAL A 155 3.97 -3.77 7.15
C VAL A 155 4.17 -2.62 8.13
N ARG A 156 4.14 -1.39 7.62
CA ARG A 156 4.38 -0.17 8.39
C ARG A 156 3.23 0.80 8.22
N PHE A 157 2.43 0.91 9.26
CA PHE A 157 1.40 1.93 9.39
C PHE A 157 1.98 3.13 10.13
N VAL A 158 1.78 4.33 9.58
CA VAL A 158 2.32 5.58 10.14
C VAL A 158 1.18 6.54 10.50
N ALA A 159 1.22 7.07 11.70
CA ALA A 159 0.21 7.96 12.27
C ALA A 159 0.74 9.39 12.50
N ASN A 160 2.03 9.65 12.29
CA ASN A 160 2.63 10.98 12.36
C ASN A 160 3.83 11.14 11.41
N GLY A 161 4.28 12.39 11.21
CA GLY A 161 5.41 12.69 10.33
C GLY A 161 6.75 12.10 10.76
N SER A 162 6.98 11.87 12.06
CA SER A 162 8.23 11.27 12.54
C SER A 162 8.34 9.81 12.13
N GLU A 163 7.27 9.03 12.37
CA GLU A 163 7.17 7.64 11.92
C GLU A 163 7.32 7.55 10.41
N LEU A 164 6.64 8.40 9.64
CA LEU A 164 6.79 8.42 8.19
C LEU A 164 8.23 8.75 7.77
N SER A 165 8.89 9.70 8.42
CA SER A 165 10.27 10.06 8.11
C SER A 165 11.22 8.87 8.31
N GLU A 166 11.10 8.17 9.43
CA GLU A 166 11.91 6.98 9.74
C GLU A 166 11.68 5.88 8.69
N GLN A 167 10.43 5.63 8.31
CA GLN A 167 10.11 4.60 7.33
C GLN A 167 10.55 4.97 5.90
N LEU A 168 10.55 6.26 5.55
CA LEU A 168 11.10 6.73 4.27
C LEU A 168 12.63 6.60 4.21
N GLU A 169 13.31 6.77 5.34
CA GLU A 169 14.75 6.57 5.43
C GLU A 169 15.12 5.10 5.26
N ASN A 170 14.40 4.21 5.97
CA ASN A 170 14.68 2.77 6.03
C ASN A 170 13.46 1.91 5.65
N PRO A 171 12.97 2.00 4.39
CA PRO A 171 11.75 1.32 3.96
C PRO A 171 11.91 -0.21 4.02
N GLN A 172 10.91 -0.88 4.60
CA GLN A 172 10.91 -2.34 4.78
C GLN A 172 9.88 -3.02 3.88
N LEU A 173 10.18 -4.25 3.48
CA LEU A 173 9.23 -5.10 2.78
C LEU A 173 8.23 -5.69 3.78
N ALA A 174 6.98 -5.77 3.37
CA ALA A 174 5.99 -6.59 4.05
C ALA A 174 6.36 -8.08 3.88
N GLU A 175 6.12 -8.88 4.92
CA GLU A 175 6.32 -10.31 4.88
C GLU A 175 5.01 -10.99 4.47
N ILE A 176 4.82 -11.14 3.16
CA ILE A 176 3.65 -11.81 2.58
C ILE A 176 4.07 -13.21 2.12
N PRO A 177 3.47 -14.30 2.65
CA PRO A 177 3.69 -15.64 2.12
C PRO A 177 3.28 -15.75 0.64
N GLU A 178 4.05 -16.47 -0.18
CA GLU A 178 3.72 -16.66 -1.60
C GLU A 178 2.39 -17.42 -1.81
N ASP A 179 1.97 -18.23 -0.85
CA ASP A 179 0.70 -18.95 -0.89
C ASP A 179 -0.48 -18.16 -0.29
N TYR A 180 -0.28 -16.90 0.12
CA TYR A 180 -1.27 -16.13 0.89
C TYR A 180 -2.65 -16.03 0.22
N PHE A 181 -2.71 -15.89 -1.11
CA PHE A 181 -3.97 -15.75 -1.84
C PHE A 181 -4.56 -17.06 -2.36
N PHE A 182 -3.83 -18.17 -2.26
CA PHE A 182 -4.23 -19.43 -2.89
C PHE A 182 -4.57 -19.23 -4.39
N LEU A 183 -3.60 -18.84 -5.21
CA LEU A 183 -3.82 -18.51 -6.64
C LEU A 183 -3.92 -19.76 -7.55
N GLY A 184 -4.53 -20.83 -7.04
CA GLY A 184 -4.86 -22.02 -7.81
C GLY A 184 -5.93 -21.69 -8.86
N ASP A 185 -5.67 -21.99 -10.12
CA ASP A 185 -6.62 -21.77 -11.22
C ASP A 185 -7.58 -22.94 -11.42
N ASP A 186 -7.41 -24.03 -10.67
CA ASP A 186 -8.33 -25.17 -10.65
C ASP A 186 -9.54 -24.96 -9.73
N LEU A 187 -9.57 -23.86 -8.95
CA LEU A 187 -10.69 -23.44 -8.09
C LEU A 187 -11.18 -24.52 -7.11
N LYS A 188 -10.32 -25.48 -6.75
CA LYS A 188 -10.69 -26.64 -5.94
C LYS A 188 -11.18 -26.26 -4.54
N LEU A 189 -10.69 -25.16 -3.96
CA LEU A 189 -11.13 -24.73 -2.63
C LEU A 189 -12.54 -24.12 -2.69
N TRP A 190 -12.86 -23.35 -3.73
CA TRP A 190 -14.22 -22.91 -3.99
C TRP A 190 -15.17 -24.08 -4.26
N GLU A 191 -14.76 -25.06 -5.08
CA GLU A 191 -15.57 -26.25 -5.33
C GLU A 191 -15.87 -27.02 -4.05
N ALA A 192 -14.85 -27.25 -3.21
CA ALA A 192 -15.01 -27.94 -1.93
C ALA A 192 -15.95 -27.20 -0.97
N LEU A 193 -15.93 -25.87 -0.95
CA LEU A 193 -16.82 -25.05 -0.12
C LEU A 193 -18.28 -25.12 -0.57
N LEU A 194 -18.52 -25.11 -1.89
CA LEU A 194 -19.87 -25.06 -2.46
C LEU A 194 -20.55 -26.43 -2.57
N GLN A 195 -19.79 -27.51 -2.51
CA GLN A 195 -20.30 -28.89 -2.54
C GLN A 195 -20.58 -29.48 -1.15
N GLY A 196 -20.18 -28.79 -0.08
CA GLY A 196 -20.53 -29.12 1.30
C GLY A 196 -21.92 -28.63 1.70
#